data_AF-A0A838W6I4-F1
#
_entry.id   AF-A0A838W6I4-F1
#
_cell.length_a   1.000
_cell.length_b   1.000
_cell.length_c   1.000
_cell.angle_alpha   90.00
_cell.angle_beta   90.00
_cell.angle_gamma   90.00
#
_symmetry.space_group_name_H-M   'P 1'
#
loop_
_entity.id
_entity.type
_entity.pdbx_description
1 polymer ?
#
loop_
_entity_poly.entity_id
_entity_poly.type
_entity_poly.pdbx_seq_one_letter_code
_entity_poly.pdbx_strand_id
1 'polypeptide(L)'
;MARSSSLGSGFKNSRVKIKRSLVRALALGELATRVRGIDRARVGLGPTDCLETLDTDVPLRVLRITESGASGMYGQWEQNKSHMYLALLSIGFTEKFSGAGGSYGYGKAGLINGSRIRSVVAYTCFREQENGPGVTRRLLGVTYWGPNDCAGSNHPGIATFSRGSAGAIRPFENDEADEVALA
;
A
#
# COMPACT_ATOMS: atom_id res chain seq x y z
N MET A 1 -2.42 -0.06 -34.31
CA MET A 1 -1.70 -1.26 -33.84
C MET A 1 -1.95 -1.39 -32.33
N ALA A 2 -2.98 -2.12 -31.92
CA ALA A 2 -3.38 -2.23 -30.52
C ALA A 2 -2.52 -3.30 -29.83
N ARG A 3 -1.70 -2.90 -28.83
CA ARG A 3 -1.00 -3.85 -27.97
C ARG A 3 -1.97 -4.32 -26.89
N SER A 4 -2.17 -5.64 -26.83
CA SER A 4 -2.86 -6.32 -25.73
C SER A 4 -2.20 -5.96 -24.41
N SER A 5 -2.95 -5.32 -23.50
CA SER A 5 -2.57 -5.11 -22.11
C SER A 5 -2.93 -6.35 -21.30
N SER A 6 -1.94 -7.17 -20.96
CA SER A 6 -2.14 -8.28 -20.04
C SER A 6 -2.14 -7.77 -18.60
N LEU A 7 -3.32 -7.65 -17.99
CA LEU A 7 -3.46 -7.51 -16.54
C LEU A 7 -3.23 -8.87 -15.90
N GLY A 8 -2.10 -9.04 -15.21
CA GLY A 8 -1.80 -10.24 -14.43
C GLY A 8 -2.10 -10.00 -12.95
N SER A 9 -3.04 -10.76 -12.39
CA SER A 9 -3.27 -10.82 -10.93
C SER A 9 -3.20 -12.27 -10.46
N GLY A 10 -2.59 -12.49 -9.30
CA GLY A 10 -2.48 -13.83 -8.73
C GLY A 10 -1.88 -13.84 -7.34
N PHE A 11 -2.23 -14.88 -6.57
CA PHE A 11 -1.60 -15.15 -5.28
C PHE A 11 -0.29 -15.88 -5.48
N LYS A 12 0.75 -15.44 -4.78
CA LYS A 12 2.05 -16.12 -4.74
C LYS A 12 2.38 -16.49 -3.29
N ASN A 13 2.87 -17.71 -3.11
CA ASN A 13 3.44 -18.15 -1.84
C ASN A 13 4.91 -17.72 -1.77
N SER A 14 5.30 -17.12 -0.66
CA SER A 14 6.71 -16.79 -0.40
C SER A 14 7.50 -18.02 0.04
N ARG A 15 8.77 -18.11 -0.37
CA ARG A 15 9.76 -19.04 0.21
C ARG A 15 10.21 -18.50 1.57
N VAL A 16 10.67 -19.37 2.48
CA VAL A 16 11.05 -18.99 3.87
C VAL A 16 12.03 -17.80 3.94
N LYS A 17 13.09 -17.78 3.13
CA LYS A 17 14.05 -16.65 3.10
C LYS A 17 13.40 -15.33 2.63
N ILE A 18 12.55 -15.41 1.60
CA ILE A 18 11.82 -14.26 1.04
C ILE A 18 10.79 -13.75 2.06
N LYS A 19 10.11 -14.66 2.76
CA LYS A 19 9.17 -14.33 3.84
C LYS A 19 9.86 -13.50 4.91
N ARG A 20 11.00 -13.94 5.44
CA ARG A 20 11.73 -13.20 6.48
C ARG A 20 12.15 -11.80 6.02
N SER A 21 12.62 -11.68 4.78
CA SER A 21 12.97 -10.37 4.19
C SER A 21 11.76 -9.43 4.17
N LEU A 22 10.63 -9.90 3.63
CA LEU A 22 9.39 -9.12 3.55
C LEU A 22 8.84 -8.75 4.94
N VAL A 23 8.86 -9.68 5.90
CA VAL A 23 8.42 -9.42 7.28
C VAL A 23 9.22 -8.29 7.91
N ARG A 24 10.55 -8.30 7.71
CA ARG A 24 11.43 -7.25 8.21
C ARG A 24 11.24 -5.94 7.46
N ALA A 25 11.27 -5.96 6.13
CA ALA A 25 11.19 -4.76 5.29
C ALA A 25 9.89 -3.99 5.52
N LEU A 26 8.76 -4.69 5.65
CA LEU A 26 7.44 -4.09 5.85
C LEU A 26 7.06 -3.94 7.33
N ALA A 27 7.99 -4.21 8.25
CA ALA A 27 7.77 -4.18 9.71
C ALA A 27 6.50 -4.95 10.15
N LEU A 28 6.22 -6.10 9.52
CA LEU A 28 4.99 -6.87 9.82
C LEU A 28 4.96 -7.37 11.27
N GLY A 29 6.13 -7.56 11.90
CA GLY A 29 6.23 -7.91 13.32
C GLY A 29 5.71 -6.80 14.24
N GLU A 30 5.87 -5.53 13.87
CA GLU A 30 5.31 -4.41 14.63
C GLU A 30 3.78 -4.38 14.53
N LEU A 31 3.24 -4.64 13.33
CA LEU A 31 1.79 -4.81 13.16
C LEU A 31 1.27 -5.98 13.99
N ALA A 32 1.95 -7.14 13.95
CA ALA A 32 1.58 -8.31 14.75
C ALA A 32 1.57 -7.99 16.26
N THR A 33 2.53 -7.19 16.73
CA THR A 33 2.59 -6.75 18.13
C THR A 33 1.41 -5.85 18.48
N ARG A 34 1.09 -4.87 17.62
CA ARG A 34 -0.04 -3.95 17.86
C ARG A 34 -1.39 -4.67 17.89
N VAL A 35 -1.61 -5.64 16.99
CA VAL A 35 -2.88 -6.37 16.93
C VAL A 35 -3.18 -7.13 18.22
N ARG A 36 -2.17 -7.56 18.98
CA ARG A 36 -2.37 -8.26 20.27
C ARG A 36 -3.02 -7.37 21.33
N GLY A 37 -2.88 -6.05 21.23
CA GLY A 37 -3.36 -5.09 22.21
C GLY A 37 -4.69 -4.43 21.86
N ILE A 38 -5.31 -4.77 20.73
CA ILE A 38 -6.50 -4.09 20.21
C ILE A 38 -7.57 -5.09 19.76
N ASP A 39 -8.83 -4.65 19.76
CA ASP A 39 -9.93 -5.42 19.20
C ASP A 39 -9.83 -5.47 17.67
N ARG A 40 -9.54 -6.68 17.16
CA ARG A 40 -9.39 -6.99 15.73
C ARG A 40 -10.61 -6.57 14.92
N ALA A 41 -11.82 -6.81 15.42
CA ALA A 41 -13.04 -6.49 14.70
C ALA A 41 -13.21 -4.96 14.55
N ARG A 42 -12.87 -4.19 15.60
CA ARG A 42 -12.91 -2.72 15.57
C ARG A 42 -11.94 -2.11 14.57
N VAL A 43 -10.81 -2.76 14.31
CA VAL A 43 -9.85 -2.33 13.28
C VAL A 43 -10.11 -2.93 11.90
N GLY A 44 -11.20 -3.70 11.75
CA GLY A 44 -11.61 -4.31 10.49
C GLY A 44 -10.85 -5.59 10.12
N LEU A 45 -10.05 -6.15 11.02
CA LEU A 45 -9.33 -7.39 10.80
C LEU A 45 -10.24 -8.61 11.04
N GLY A 46 -9.98 -9.69 10.30
CA GLY A 46 -10.62 -10.97 10.54
C GLY A 46 -10.12 -11.65 11.82
N PRO A 47 -10.72 -12.78 12.24
CA PRO A 47 -10.32 -13.49 13.44
C PRO A 47 -8.91 -14.08 13.33
N THR A 48 -8.47 -14.43 12.11
CA THR A 48 -7.13 -14.96 11.83
C THR A 48 -6.54 -14.36 10.56
N ASP A 49 -5.23 -14.15 10.54
CA ASP A 49 -4.49 -13.71 9.36
C ASP A 49 -3.01 -14.16 9.37
N CYS A 50 -2.18 -13.57 8.51
CA CYS A 50 -0.77 -13.94 8.42
C CYS A 50 0.11 -13.45 9.58
N LEU A 51 -0.34 -12.46 10.37
CA LEU A 51 0.42 -11.88 11.49
C LEU A 51 0.65 -12.89 12.62
N GLU A 52 -0.21 -13.91 12.74
CA GLU A 52 -0.07 -14.98 13.74
C GLU A 52 1.01 -16.02 13.39
N THR A 53 1.45 -16.04 12.13
CA THR A 53 2.34 -17.08 11.62
C THR A 53 3.64 -16.53 11.07
N LEU A 54 4.01 -15.27 11.35
CA LEU A 54 5.21 -14.63 10.79
C LEU A 54 6.49 -15.41 11.11
N ASP A 55 6.57 -16.01 12.30
CA ASP A 55 7.76 -16.74 12.79
C ASP A 55 7.73 -18.25 12.51
N THR A 56 6.69 -18.75 11.83
CA THR A 56 6.58 -20.17 11.47
C THR A 56 6.99 -20.43 10.02
N ASP A 57 6.98 -21.70 9.59
CA ASP A 57 7.25 -22.07 8.20
C ASP A 57 6.04 -21.91 7.27
N VAL A 58 4.88 -21.48 7.80
CA VAL A 58 3.69 -21.20 6.98
C VAL A 58 4.01 -20.09 5.97
N PRO A 59 3.85 -20.30 4.65
CA PRO A 59 4.16 -19.28 3.66
C PRO A 59 3.33 -18.01 3.81
N LEU A 60 3.96 -16.84 3.70
CA LEU A 60 3.23 -15.57 3.54
C LEU A 60 2.64 -15.52 2.12
N ARG A 61 1.32 -15.41 2.03
CA ARG A 61 0.59 -15.27 0.76
C ARG A 61 0.47 -13.80 0.39
N VAL A 62 0.96 -13.45 -0.80
CA VAL A 62 0.91 -12.09 -1.31
C VAL A 62 0.05 -12.07 -2.58
N LEU A 63 -0.91 -11.14 -2.62
CA LEU A 63 -1.58 -10.80 -3.88
C LEU A 63 -0.71 -9.79 -4.63
N ARG A 64 -0.13 -10.22 -5.74
CA ARG A 64 0.64 -9.33 -6.61
C ARG A 64 -0.22 -8.96 -7.81
N ILE A 65 -0.36 -7.66 -8.02
CA ILE A 65 -0.98 -7.08 -9.21
C ILE A 65 0.12 -6.38 -9.98
N THR A 66 0.18 -6.61 -11.29
CA THR A 66 1.13 -5.92 -12.16
C THR A 66 0.37 -5.36 -13.35
N GLU A 67 0.52 -4.05 -13.53
CA GLU A 67 -0.07 -3.29 -14.62
C GLU A 67 1.06 -2.70 -15.45
N SER A 68 0.89 -2.70 -16.77
CA SER A 68 1.84 -2.12 -17.72
C SER A 68 1.10 -1.39 -18.83
N GLY A 69 1.70 -0.34 -19.37
CA GLY A 69 1.10 0.47 -20.45
C GLY A 69 0.15 1.57 -19.95
N ALA A 70 -0.02 1.73 -18.63
CA ALA A 70 -0.69 2.87 -18.02
C ALA A 70 0.26 4.06 -17.83
N SER A 71 -0.28 5.20 -17.40
CA SER A 71 0.49 6.42 -17.11
C SER A 71 1.25 6.39 -15.77
N GLY A 72 0.99 5.38 -14.92
CA GLY A 72 1.51 5.30 -13.56
C GLY A 72 0.85 6.30 -12.61
N MET A 73 1.39 6.44 -11.39
CA MET A 73 0.85 7.36 -10.38
C MET A 73 1.73 8.61 -10.20
N TYR A 74 1.81 9.39 -11.28
CA TYR A 74 2.63 10.60 -11.41
C TYR A 74 2.11 11.82 -10.63
N GLY A 75 2.81 12.96 -10.77
CA GLY A 75 2.40 14.27 -10.25
C GLY A 75 3.21 14.75 -9.04
N GLN A 76 3.09 16.04 -8.69
CA GLN A 76 3.76 16.63 -7.53
C GLN A 76 3.22 16.00 -6.23
N TRP A 77 4.06 15.77 -5.22
CA TRP A 77 3.65 15.19 -3.93
C TRP A 77 2.88 16.21 -3.07
N GLU A 78 1.71 16.57 -3.57
CA GLU A 78 0.71 17.45 -2.97
C GLU A 78 -0.65 16.77 -3.15
N GLN A 79 -1.56 16.96 -2.18
CA GLN A 79 -2.73 16.09 -1.99
C GLN A 79 -3.55 15.84 -3.27
N ASN A 80 -3.87 16.90 -4.01
CA ASN A 80 -4.70 16.84 -5.20
C ASN A 80 -3.90 16.77 -6.51
N LYS A 81 -2.57 16.81 -6.46
CA LYS A 81 -1.69 16.79 -7.64
C LYS A 81 -0.94 15.47 -7.83
N SER A 82 -0.87 14.63 -6.81
CA SER A 82 -0.26 13.30 -6.91
C SER A 82 -1.34 12.24 -7.11
N HIS A 83 -1.26 11.51 -8.22
CA HIS A 83 -2.11 10.34 -8.45
C HIS A 83 -1.87 9.26 -7.40
N MET A 84 -0.64 9.14 -6.85
CA MET A 84 -0.34 8.16 -5.80
C MET A 84 -0.98 8.59 -4.48
N TYR A 85 -0.92 9.88 -4.14
CA TYR A 85 -1.60 10.42 -2.96
C TYR A 85 -3.11 10.20 -3.08
N LEU A 86 -3.71 10.59 -4.20
CA LEU A 86 -5.13 10.35 -4.47
C LEU A 86 -5.48 8.85 -4.44
N ALA A 87 -4.56 7.99 -4.87
CA ALA A 87 -4.81 6.57 -4.93
C ALA A 87 -4.77 5.88 -3.57
N LEU A 88 -3.88 6.30 -2.67
CA LEU A 88 -3.57 5.60 -1.43
C LEU A 88 -3.93 6.37 -0.15
N LEU A 89 -3.93 7.71 -0.18
CA LEU A 89 -4.08 8.53 1.02
C LEU A 89 -5.35 9.37 1.03
N SER A 90 -5.96 9.64 -0.13
CA SER A 90 -7.27 10.27 -0.22
C SER A 90 -8.37 9.26 0.14
N ILE A 91 -8.54 8.99 1.43
CA ILE A 91 -9.61 8.12 1.96
C ILE A 91 -10.87 8.98 2.09
N GLY A 92 -11.65 9.06 1.03
CA GLY A 92 -12.91 9.79 0.98
C GLY A 92 -13.55 9.68 -0.40
N PHE A 93 -14.88 9.60 -0.43
CA PHE A 93 -15.66 9.73 -1.67
C PHE A 93 -15.24 11.05 -2.34
N THR A 94 -14.45 10.94 -3.41
CA THR A 94 -14.17 12.10 -4.23
C THR A 94 -15.49 12.49 -4.90
N GLU A 95 -16.07 13.62 -4.52
CA GLU A 95 -17.08 14.25 -5.36
C GLU A 95 -16.41 14.52 -6.70
N LYS A 96 -16.88 13.82 -7.73
CA LYS A 96 -16.31 13.89 -9.07
C LYS A 96 -17.03 14.97 -9.85
N PHE A 97 -16.25 15.88 -10.42
CA PHE A 97 -16.74 16.73 -11.51
C PHE A 97 -17.13 15.86 -12.72
N SER A 98 -18.12 16.34 -13.46
CA SER A 98 -18.54 15.79 -14.75
C SER A 98 -17.31 15.50 -15.65
N GLY A 99 -17.11 14.23 -16.01
CA GLY A 99 -15.99 13.78 -16.85
C GLY A 99 -14.85 13.02 -16.15
N ALA A 100 -14.85 12.89 -14.81
CA ALA A 100 -13.79 12.17 -14.11
C ALA A 100 -13.96 10.63 -14.18
N GLY A 101 -13.15 9.93 -14.97
CA GLY A 101 -13.08 8.45 -15.02
C GLY A 101 -12.59 7.81 -13.69
N GLY A 102 -13.09 6.62 -13.34
CA GLY A 102 -12.68 5.82 -12.17
C GLY A 102 -13.83 5.41 -11.22
N SER A 103 -13.72 4.27 -10.53
CA SER A 103 -14.73 3.80 -9.58
C SER A 103 -14.77 4.68 -8.31
N TYR A 104 -15.97 4.94 -7.76
CA TYR A 104 -16.26 5.74 -6.56
C TYR A 104 -15.60 5.19 -5.26
N GLY A 105 -14.28 5.04 -5.23
CA GLY A 105 -13.56 4.39 -4.13
C GLY A 105 -13.77 2.88 -4.01
N TYR A 106 -14.82 2.30 -4.60
CA TYR A 106 -15.12 0.85 -4.50
C TYR A 106 -14.00 -0.07 -4.99
N GLY A 107 -13.30 0.29 -6.07
CA GLY A 107 -12.16 -0.49 -6.55
C GLY A 107 -11.00 -0.53 -5.54
N LYS A 108 -10.77 0.58 -4.83
CA LYS A 108 -9.76 0.69 -3.77
C LYS A 108 -10.18 -0.08 -2.53
N ALA A 109 -11.44 0.08 -2.11
CA ALA A 109 -11.99 -0.66 -0.99
C ALA A 109 -11.95 -2.17 -1.23
N GLY A 110 -12.26 -2.63 -2.44
CA GLY A 110 -12.11 -4.03 -2.86
C GLY A 110 -10.67 -4.53 -2.75
N LEU A 111 -9.70 -3.74 -3.23
CA LEU A 111 -8.27 -4.08 -3.10
C LEU A 111 -7.82 -4.17 -1.63
N ILE A 112 -8.20 -3.19 -0.82
CA ILE A 112 -7.85 -3.15 0.61
C ILE A 112 -8.48 -4.33 1.35
N ASN A 113 -9.75 -4.64 1.07
CA ASN A 113 -10.45 -5.80 1.63
C ASN A 113 -9.88 -7.14 1.15
N GLY A 114 -9.25 -7.18 -0.03
CA GLY A 114 -8.54 -8.35 -0.53
C GLY A 114 -7.30 -8.71 0.29
N SER A 115 -6.73 -7.75 1.01
CA SER A 115 -5.65 -7.99 1.98
C SER A 115 -6.23 -8.29 3.36
N ARG A 116 -5.93 -9.47 3.92
CA ARG A 116 -6.39 -9.85 5.26
C ARG A 116 -5.93 -8.92 6.39
N ILE A 117 -4.78 -8.27 6.21
CA ILE A 117 -4.24 -7.28 7.15
C ILE A 117 -4.54 -5.83 6.75
N ARG A 118 -5.32 -5.62 5.68
CA ARG A 118 -5.64 -4.31 5.09
C ARG A 118 -4.43 -3.45 4.75
N SER A 119 -3.35 -4.06 4.26
CA SER A 119 -2.15 -3.35 3.83
C SER A 119 -1.97 -3.44 2.31
N VAL A 120 -1.56 -2.34 1.70
CA VAL A 120 -1.22 -2.24 0.28
C VAL A 120 0.15 -1.62 0.15
N VAL A 121 1.03 -2.22 -0.65
CA VAL A 121 2.30 -1.62 -1.07
C VAL A 121 2.23 -1.41 -2.56
N ALA A 122 2.41 -0.16 -3.00
CA ALA A 122 2.38 0.18 -4.40
C ALA A 122 3.73 0.74 -4.84
N TYR A 123 4.28 0.11 -5.88
CA TYR A 123 5.41 0.61 -6.64
C TYR A 123 4.92 0.98 -8.04
N THR A 124 5.36 2.11 -8.55
CA THR A 124 4.92 2.62 -9.86
C THR A 124 6.08 3.30 -10.57
N CYS A 125 6.11 3.17 -11.89
CA CYS A 125 6.97 3.92 -12.80
C CYS A 125 6.10 4.78 -13.71
N PHE A 126 6.58 5.98 -14.04
CA PHE A 126 5.90 6.92 -14.92
C PHE A 126 6.92 7.79 -15.66
N ARG A 127 6.48 8.44 -16.74
CA ARG A 127 7.33 9.37 -17.48
C ARG A 127 7.58 10.61 -16.63
N GLU A 128 8.80 11.11 -16.71
CA GLU A 128 9.14 12.42 -16.16
C GLU A 128 8.19 13.47 -16.72
N GLN A 129 7.74 14.37 -15.86
CA GLN A 129 6.89 15.48 -16.25
C GLN A 129 7.78 16.66 -16.62
N GLU A 130 7.48 17.35 -17.72
CA GLU A 130 8.31 18.43 -18.28
C GLU A 130 8.63 19.57 -17.28
N ASN A 131 7.73 19.79 -16.30
CA ASN A 131 7.91 20.72 -15.17
C ASN A 131 7.81 20.02 -13.81
N GLY A 132 8.17 18.73 -13.77
CA GLY A 132 8.06 17.88 -12.59
C GLY A 132 9.30 17.92 -11.69
N PRO A 133 9.21 17.30 -10.50
CA PRO A 133 10.32 17.26 -9.54
C PRO A 133 11.47 16.30 -9.92
N GLY A 134 11.60 15.90 -11.19
CA GLY A 134 12.58 14.88 -11.62
C GLY A 134 12.29 13.46 -11.08
N VAL A 135 11.03 13.18 -10.72
CA VAL A 135 10.62 11.88 -10.17
C VAL A 135 9.99 11.04 -11.28
N THR A 136 10.44 9.81 -11.41
CA THR A 136 9.91 8.83 -12.38
C THR A 136 9.43 7.53 -11.73
N ARG A 137 9.77 7.31 -10.46
CA ARG A 137 9.41 6.10 -9.72
C ARG A 137 9.02 6.43 -8.29
N ARG A 138 8.01 5.72 -7.77
CA ARG A 138 7.57 5.86 -6.38
C ARG A 138 7.22 4.53 -5.75
N LEU A 139 7.51 4.41 -4.45
CA LEU A 139 7.02 3.33 -3.60
C LEU A 139 6.36 3.91 -2.34
N LEU A 140 5.17 3.42 -2.02
CA LEU A 140 4.48 3.72 -0.76
C LEU A 140 3.68 2.50 -0.29
N GLY A 141 3.79 2.18 1.00
CA GLY A 141 2.91 1.23 1.66
C GLY A 141 1.95 1.93 2.62
N VAL A 142 0.70 1.46 2.68
CA VAL A 142 -0.33 1.98 3.59
C VAL A 142 -1.09 0.82 4.21
N THR A 143 -1.32 0.90 5.51
CA THR A 143 -2.22 0.02 6.26
C THR A 143 -3.46 0.81 6.67
N TYR A 144 -4.63 0.23 6.43
CA TYR A 144 -5.94 0.86 6.63
C TYR A 144 -6.72 0.14 7.72
N TRP A 145 -6.45 0.45 8.97
CA TRP A 145 -7.21 -0.03 10.12
C TRP A 145 -8.23 1.00 10.57
N GLY A 146 -9.23 0.55 11.33
CA GLY A 146 -10.08 1.47 12.09
C GLY A 146 -9.29 2.21 13.18
N PRO A 147 -9.75 3.39 13.62
CA PRO A 147 -9.20 4.06 14.79
C PRO A 147 -9.16 3.11 16.00
N ASN A 148 -8.07 3.14 16.75
CA ASN A 148 -7.86 2.23 17.86
C ASN A 148 -6.98 2.85 18.94
N ASP A 149 -7.17 2.38 20.16
CA ASP A 149 -6.32 2.72 21.29
C ASP A 149 -5.36 1.56 21.52
N CYS A 150 -4.07 1.80 21.31
CA CYS A 150 -3.02 0.81 21.52
C CYS A 150 -2.07 1.38 22.58
N ALA A 151 -1.86 0.64 23.68
CA ALA A 151 -1.00 1.05 24.79
C ALA A 151 -1.29 2.47 25.33
N GLY A 152 -2.57 2.85 25.40
CA GLY A 152 -3.00 4.16 25.93
C GLY A 152 -2.82 5.33 24.97
N SER A 153 -2.40 5.09 23.72
CA SER A 153 -2.32 6.11 22.67
C SER A 153 -3.42 5.90 21.63
N ASN A 154 -4.11 6.99 21.26
CA ASN A 154 -5.11 6.96 20.20
C ASN A 154 -4.42 7.00 18.82
N HIS A 155 -4.76 6.05 17.98
CA HIS A 155 -4.25 5.95 16.61
C HIS A 155 -5.39 6.11 15.61
N PRO A 156 -5.22 6.92 14.54
CA PRO A 156 -6.24 7.12 13.52
C PRO A 156 -6.47 5.88 12.63
N GLY A 157 -5.74 4.79 12.86
CA GLY A 157 -5.84 3.56 12.08
C GLY A 157 -5.04 3.55 10.77
N ILE A 158 -4.38 4.65 10.42
CA ILE A 158 -3.49 4.72 9.25
C ILE A 158 -2.03 4.59 9.68
N ALA A 159 -1.31 3.66 9.04
CA ALA A 159 0.12 3.53 9.15
C ALA A 159 0.75 3.46 7.76
N THR A 160 1.94 4.03 7.59
CA THR A 160 2.61 4.11 6.29
C THR A 160 4.01 3.52 6.34
N PHE A 161 4.34 2.72 5.33
CA PHE A 161 5.69 2.35 4.98
C PHE A 161 6.21 3.35 3.95
N SER A 162 7.02 4.30 4.43
CA SER A 162 7.36 5.52 3.71
C SER A 162 8.68 6.10 4.23
N ARG A 163 9.30 7.00 3.48
CA ARG A 163 10.44 7.81 3.95
C ARG A 163 10.04 8.89 4.97
N GLY A 164 8.75 9.21 5.03
CA GLY A 164 8.20 10.23 5.91
C GLY A 164 8.28 9.89 7.41
N SER A 165 8.35 10.91 8.26
CA SER A 165 8.15 10.79 9.70
C SER A 165 6.65 10.78 10.05
N ALA A 166 6.32 10.47 11.32
CA ALA A 166 4.94 10.57 11.82
C ALA A 166 4.32 11.94 11.48
N GLY A 167 3.18 11.93 10.78
CA GLY A 167 2.47 13.15 10.34
C GLY A 167 2.93 13.75 9.01
N ALA A 168 4.05 13.29 8.43
CA ALA A 168 4.59 13.81 7.17
C ALA A 168 4.91 12.68 6.18
N ILE A 169 3.87 12.05 5.64
CA ILE A 169 4.01 10.92 4.72
C ILE A 169 4.73 11.36 3.43
N ARG A 170 5.82 10.66 3.09
CA ARG A 170 6.61 10.87 1.87
C ARG A 170 6.92 9.51 1.24
N PRO A 171 6.59 9.26 -0.04
CA PRO A 171 6.97 8.03 -0.71
C PRO A 171 8.50 7.96 -0.84
N PHE A 172 9.01 6.75 -1.05
CA PHE A 172 10.35 6.59 -1.62
C PHE A 172 10.30 7.01 -3.10
N GLU A 173 11.35 7.63 -3.61
CA GLU A 173 11.39 8.16 -4.98
C GLU A 173 12.65 7.67 -5.73
N ASN A 174 12.51 7.42 -7.03
CA ASN A 174 13.61 7.05 -7.94
C ASN A 174 14.43 5.84 -7.43
N ASP A 175 15.76 5.96 -7.35
CA ASP A 175 16.65 4.86 -7.00
C ASP A 175 16.31 4.28 -5.62
N GLU A 176 15.90 5.11 -4.67
CA GLU A 176 15.45 4.68 -3.34
C GLU A 176 14.18 3.81 -3.44
N ALA A 177 13.26 4.16 -4.33
CA ALA A 177 12.07 3.34 -4.59
C ALA A 177 12.44 1.98 -5.21
N ASP A 178 13.45 1.94 -6.08
CA ASP A 178 13.93 0.72 -6.72
C ASP A 178 14.63 -0.20 -5.71
N GLU A 179 15.52 0.35 -4.87
CA GLU A 179 16.20 -0.37 -3.80
C GLU A 179 15.21 -1.00 -2.84
N VAL A 180 14.22 -0.23 -2.39
CA VAL A 180 13.19 -0.72 -1.45
C VAL A 180 12.27 -1.75 -2.10
N ALA A 181 11.99 -1.64 -3.41
CA ALA A 181 11.16 -2.62 -4.12
C ALA A 181 11.85 -3.98 -4.32
N LEU A 182 13.19 -4.02 -4.23
CA LEU A 182 14.01 -5.22 -4.40
C LEU A 182 14.34 -5.94 -3.08
N ALA A 183 14.13 -5.29 -1.94
CA ALA A 183 14.37 -5.83 -0.59
C ALA A 183 13.36 -6.93 -0.18
#